data_AF-A0A7C3K881-F1
#
_entry.id   AF-A0A7C3K881-F1
#
_cell.length_a   1.000
_cell.length_b   1.000
_cell.length_c   1.000
_cell.angle_alpha   90.00
_cell.angle_beta   90.00
_cell.angle_gamma   90.00
#
_symmetry.space_group_name_H-M   'P 1'
#
loop_
_entity.id
_entity.type
_entity.pdbx_description
1 polymer ?
#
loop_
_entity_poly.entity_id
_entity_poly.type
_entity_poly.pdbx_seq_one_letter_code
_entity_poly.pdbx_strand_id
1 'polypeptide(L)'
;MGKSKVIGRSSRRMLASCALGLMTWASGSALARQSDETPPPGAGTDEHIIGLGGVPRLHFTTLGRVVEDGVQLERGTCPPVVSSHTDANFQGGSFVVQAGFAEGETAAVSYVLSASAFPIKVELMEVILATSNASVQTTTQWSIIVWDGTPATGQIVAEYSSDGVILPHAILPPGTAGVNIMVSVDPQDPEQIYVYNNSGTNTVSFGFRIDDHHQEPANPCTQSPPTCCNAFPCTDVSGLAQPTHNWLGAINCGAFGCPPGFTRFSSLPIFCRPSGDWVMRMTWSSVNCVPAVGACCLPTGTCQVLSQNDCTASGGTYQGDGTLCGQVNCPQPTGACCFQATGGCLNLSQANCQAAGGIYKGNGTNCGTIVCFPIGACCLPNGSCVGNVSPETCESQGGVFQGHETTCGTVNCPLPQGGCCFATGFCLLLTEADCGTAGGTWGGIGSNCFDGNGNGTADLCEAPPGCTGDLDGDFDVDSTDLNVLLSDFGCEGLPGDCAGDADDDGDTDSTDLNIVLSVFGEPCG
;
A
#
# COMPACT_ATOMS: atom_id res chain seq x y z
N MET A 1 -17.48 73.18 -26.61
CA MET A 1 -16.37 73.41 -27.57
C MET A 1 -15.35 72.30 -27.32
N GLY A 2 -14.84 71.51 -28.26
CA GLY A 2 -14.99 71.51 -29.71
C GLY A 2 -15.11 70.10 -30.27
N LYS A 3 -15.77 70.02 -31.41
CA LYS A 3 -15.84 68.87 -32.31
C LYS A 3 -14.58 68.88 -33.17
N SER A 4 -13.95 67.73 -33.38
CA SER A 4 -13.01 67.57 -34.51
C SER A 4 -13.57 66.54 -35.48
N LYS A 5 -13.82 67.02 -36.69
CA LYS A 5 -14.42 66.35 -37.84
C LYS A 5 -13.28 66.13 -38.82
N VAL A 6 -12.98 64.87 -39.15
CA VAL A 6 -12.07 64.55 -40.26
C VAL A 6 -12.89 64.06 -41.45
N ILE A 7 -12.62 64.68 -42.59
CA ILE A 7 -13.25 64.50 -43.88
C ILE A 7 -12.40 63.54 -44.72
N GLY A 8 -13.05 62.53 -45.29
CA GLY A 8 -12.90 62.15 -46.70
C GLY A 8 -11.74 61.23 -47.11
N ARG A 9 -12.11 60.06 -47.66
CA ARG A 9 -11.78 59.72 -49.05
C ARG A 9 -12.67 58.60 -49.58
N SER A 10 -13.45 58.95 -50.61
CA SER A 10 -14.15 58.07 -51.52
C SER A 10 -13.19 57.62 -52.61
N SER A 11 -13.21 56.33 -52.99
CA SER A 11 -13.16 55.90 -54.40
C SER A 11 -13.24 54.37 -54.59
N ARG A 12 -14.23 53.98 -55.41
CA ARG A 12 -14.23 52.91 -56.45
C ARG A 12 -14.27 51.45 -55.94
N ARG A 13 -15.41 50.75 -56.06
CA ARG A 13 -15.97 50.04 -57.25
C ARG A 13 -15.06 48.97 -57.84
N MET A 14 -15.46 47.71 -57.69
CA MET A 14 -15.44 46.71 -58.77
C MET A 14 -16.62 45.74 -58.60
N LEU A 15 -17.63 45.95 -59.44
CA LEU A 15 -18.57 44.92 -59.91
C LEU A 15 -17.91 44.28 -61.13
N ALA A 16 -17.90 42.95 -61.20
CA ALA A 16 -17.70 42.23 -62.45
C ALA A 16 -18.54 40.95 -62.42
N SER A 17 -19.63 40.98 -63.20
CA SER A 17 -20.37 39.80 -63.64
C SER A 17 -19.80 39.30 -64.98
N CYS A 18 -20.21 38.07 -65.31
CA CYS A 18 -20.33 37.44 -66.63
C CYS A 18 -19.18 36.51 -67.07
N ALA A 19 -19.49 35.20 -67.19
CA ALA A 19 -19.59 34.53 -68.49
C ALA A 19 -20.18 33.11 -68.36
N LEU A 20 -21.22 32.85 -69.18
CA LEU A 20 -21.69 31.51 -69.56
C LEU A 20 -20.67 30.84 -70.50
N GLY A 21 -20.53 29.52 -70.42
CA GLY A 21 -19.89 28.68 -71.44
C GLY A 21 -20.36 27.23 -71.34
N LEU A 22 -20.97 26.71 -72.40
CA LEU A 22 -21.55 25.37 -72.55
C LEU A 22 -20.51 24.29 -72.94
N MET A 23 -20.73 23.08 -72.39
CA MET A 23 -20.51 21.71 -72.89
C MET A 23 -19.14 21.24 -73.43
N THR A 24 -18.60 20.17 -72.83
CA THR A 24 -18.43 18.83 -73.47
C THR A 24 -18.01 17.77 -72.43
N TRP A 25 -18.38 16.52 -72.71
CA TRP A 25 -18.36 15.33 -71.83
C TRP A 25 -17.00 14.62 -71.77
N ALA A 26 -16.65 14.02 -70.63
CA ALA A 26 -16.23 12.61 -70.51
C ALA A 26 -15.91 12.19 -69.05
N SER A 27 -16.67 11.20 -68.58
CA SER A 27 -16.24 10.00 -67.83
C SER A 27 -15.71 10.10 -66.39
N GLY A 28 -16.53 9.60 -65.46
CA GLY A 28 -16.07 8.77 -64.35
C GLY A 28 -16.27 9.38 -62.97
N SER A 29 -17.40 9.12 -62.31
CA SER A 29 -17.54 9.20 -60.85
C SER A 29 -18.79 8.45 -60.38
N ALA A 30 -18.63 7.83 -59.21
CA ALA A 30 -19.52 6.89 -58.58
C ALA A 30 -20.96 7.39 -58.38
N LEU A 31 -21.90 6.44 -58.32
CA LEU A 31 -23.31 6.64 -58.00
C LEU A 31 -23.49 7.44 -56.70
N ALA A 32 -23.83 8.73 -56.81
CA ALA A 32 -24.53 9.45 -55.77
C ALA A 32 -26.04 9.22 -55.97
N ARG A 33 -26.68 8.51 -55.03
CA ARG A 33 -28.15 8.48 -54.94
C ARG A 33 -28.63 9.89 -54.61
N GLN A 34 -29.47 10.46 -55.46
CA GLN A 34 -30.38 11.55 -55.11
C GLN A 34 -31.25 11.08 -53.94
N SER A 35 -31.10 11.71 -52.77
CA SER A 35 -32.11 11.69 -51.73
C SER A 35 -33.17 12.74 -52.08
N ASP A 36 -34.42 12.26 -52.13
CA ASP A 36 -35.65 13.07 -52.14
C ASP A 36 -35.56 14.25 -51.15
N GLU A 37 -36.03 15.41 -51.58
CA GLU A 37 -36.20 16.60 -50.73
C GLU A 37 -37.30 16.34 -49.70
N THR A 38 -36.90 15.91 -48.50
CA THR A 38 -37.69 16.06 -47.28
C THR A 38 -37.72 17.54 -46.86
N PRO A 39 -38.83 18.05 -46.29
CA PRO A 39 -38.87 19.40 -45.75
C PRO A 39 -37.80 19.55 -44.65
N PRO A 40 -37.26 20.75 -44.39
CA PRO A 40 -36.16 20.91 -43.44
C PRO A 40 -36.60 20.37 -42.08
N PRO A 41 -35.82 19.48 -41.45
CA PRO A 41 -36.16 18.99 -40.12
C PRO A 41 -36.22 20.18 -39.17
N GLY A 42 -37.29 20.27 -38.37
CA GLY A 42 -37.26 21.12 -37.19
C GLY A 42 -36.10 20.71 -36.30
N ALA A 43 -35.54 21.64 -35.54
CA ALA A 43 -34.25 21.54 -34.85
C ALA A 43 -34.04 20.34 -33.90
N GLY A 44 -35.04 19.47 -33.65
CA GLY A 44 -35.01 18.46 -32.59
C GLY A 44 -34.53 17.05 -32.93
N THR A 45 -34.21 16.69 -34.18
CA THR A 45 -33.82 15.30 -34.58
C THR A 45 -32.57 15.21 -35.46
N ASP A 46 -31.71 16.22 -35.43
CA ASP A 46 -30.46 16.18 -36.19
C ASP A 46 -29.45 15.25 -35.49
N GLU A 47 -29.51 13.97 -35.82
CA GLU A 47 -28.70 12.90 -35.22
C GLU A 47 -27.62 12.40 -36.19
N HIS A 48 -26.37 12.41 -35.75
CA HIS A 48 -25.22 11.99 -36.56
C HIS A 48 -24.49 10.83 -35.90
N ILE A 49 -24.48 9.65 -36.53
CA ILE A 49 -23.67 8.52 -36.07
C ILE A 49 -22.20 8.80 -36.39
N ILE A 50 -21.35 8.76 -35.37
CA ILE A 50 -19.91 8.94 -35.48
C ILE A 50 -19.14 7.73 -34.93
N GLY A 51 -17.89 7.59 -35.33
CA GLY A 51 -16.94 6.65 -34.75
C GLY A 51 -15.72 7.38 -34.18
N LEU A 52 -15.37 7.10 -32.93
CA LEU A 52 -14.23 7.67 -32.22
C LEU A 52 -13.21 6.56 -31.93
N GLY A 53 -11.99 6.71 -32.46
CA GLY A 53 -10.88 5.77 -32.20
C GLY A 53 -10.36 5.81 -30.75
N GLY A 54 -10.70 6.86 -30.02
CA GLY A 54 -10.48 7.03 -28.59
C GLY A 54 -11.17 8.30 -28.11
N VAL A 55 -11.51 8.35 -26.83
CA VAL A 55 -12.10 9.54 -26.19
C VAL A 55 -11.17 10.01 -25.07
N PRO A 56 -10.39 11.08 -25.30
CA PRO A 56 -9.58 11.70 -24.25
C PRO A 56 -10.43 12.09 -23.04
N ARG A 57 -9.85 11.95 -21.85
CA ARG A 57 -10.47 12.37 -20.60
C ARG A 57 -10.11 13.81 -20.31
N LEU A 58 -11.11 14.54 -19.89
CA LEU A 58 -11.00 15.90 -19.42
C LEU A 58 -11.46 15.91 -17.96
N HIS A 59 -10.54 15.58 -17.05
CA HIS A 59 -10.83 15.29 -15.64
C HIS A 59 -10.38 16.41 -14.70
N PHE A 60 -11.35 16.98 -13.99
CA PHE A 60 -11.12 18.03 -12.99
C PHE A 60 -11.84 17.74 -11.69
N THR A 61 -11.31 18.34 -10.63
CA THR A 61 -12.04 18.47 -9.36
C THR A 61 -12.87 19.77 -9.32
N THR A 62 -13.85 19.84 -8.42
CA THR A 62 -14.62 21.07 -8.11
C THR A 62 -13.74 22.26 -7.72
N LEU A 63 -12.50 22.01 -7.28
CA LEU A 63 -11.49 23.04 -6.98
C LEU A 63 -10.53 23.35 -8.15
N GLY A 64 -10.77 22.78 -9.34
CA GLY A 64 -9.97 23.03 -10.55
C GLY A 64 -8.62 22.31 -10.60
N ARG A 65 -8.41 21.30 -9.75
CA ARG A 65 -7.20 20.47 -9.83
C ARG A 65 -7.35 19.48 -10.99
N VAL A 66 -6.40 19.51 -11.94
CA VAL A 66 -6.26 18.45 -12.95
C VAL A 66 -5.77 17.20 -12.24
N VAL A 67 -6.56 16.14 -12.24
CA VAL A 67 -6.17 14.84 -11.67
C VAL A 67 -5.51 14.04 -12.78
N GLU A 68 -4.20 13.81 -12.67
CA GLU A 68 -3.50 12.91 -13.58
C GLU A 68 -4.01 11.47 -13.37
N ASP A 69 -4.22 10.75 -14.48
CA ASP A 69 -4.70 9.36 -14.48
C ASP A 69 -3.82 8.49 -13.54
N GLY A 70 -4.40 8.01 -12.44
CA GLY A 70 -3.73 7.08 -11.51
C GLY A 70 -3.89 7.38 -10.03
N VAL A 71 -4.35 8.58 -9.65
CA VAL A 71 -4.64 8.89 -8.25
C VAL A 71 -6.06 8.40 -7.91
N GLN A 72 -6.13 7.25 -7.23
CA GLN A 72 -7.32 6.90 -6.45
C GLN A 72 -7.45 7.94 -5.34
N LEU A 73 -8.19 9.02 -5.61
CA LEU A 73 -8.68 9.89 -4.54
C LEU A 73 -9.51 8.98 -3.62
N GLU A 74 -9.18 8.90 -2.33
CA GLU A 74 -9.94 8.11 -1.35
C GLU A 74 -11.37 8.66 -1.26
N ARG A 75 -12.23 8.13 -2.12
CA ARG A 75 -13.63 8.53 -2.32
C ARG A 75 -14.48 7.92 -1.20
N GLY A 76 -14.48 8.61 -0.05
CA GLY A 76 -15.34 8.30 1.08
C GLY A 76 -15.03 6.98 1.81
N THR A 77 -15.68 6.78 2.96
CA THR A 77 -15.61 5.55 3.77
C THR A 77 -16.40 4.38 3.17
N CYS A 78 -17.09 4.62 2.05
CA CYS A 78 -18.08 3.72 1.46
C CYS A 78 -17.76 3.43 0.00
N PRO A 79 -17.84 2.17 -0.46
CA PRO A 79 -17.53 1.82 -1.85
C PRO A 79 -18.36 2.64 -2.84
N PRO A 80 -17.73 3.30 -3.82
CA PRO A 80 -18.45 4.05 -4.84
C PRO A 80 -19.23 3.11 -5.77
N VAL A 81 -20.45 3.51 -6.12
CA VAL A 81 -21.36 2.82 -7.04
C VAL A 81 -21.54 3.67 -8.29
N VAL A 82 -21.46 3.04 -9.46
CA VAL A 82 -21.70 3.70 -10.76
C VAL A 82 -23.14 3.46 -11.19
N SER A 83 -23.84 4.52 -11.57
CA SER A 83 -25.17 4.48 -12.18
C SER A 83 -25.11 5.07 -13.59
N SER A 84 -25.59 4.31 -14.57
CA SER A 84 -25.66 4.69 -15.98
C SER A 84 -26.83 4.00 -16.67
N HIS A 85 -27.40 4.65 -17.68
CA HIS A 85 -28.47 4.12 -18.52
C HIS A 85 -27.99 3.68 -19.91
N THR A 86 -26.74 3.98 -20.24
CA THR A 86 -26.11 3.62 -21.52
C THR A 86 -25.21 2.40 -21.38
N ASP A 87 -24.99 1.66 -22.46
CA ASP A 87 -24.01 0.57 -22.54
C ASP A 87 -22.63 1.02 -23.11
N ALA A 88 -22.48 2.31 -23.42
CA ALA A 88 -21.25 2.86 -23.95
C ALA A 88 -20.08 2.75 -22.94
N ASN A 89 -18.88 2.47 -23.45
CA ASN A 89 -17.70 2.19 -22.62
C ASN A 89 -16.89 3.44 -22.16
N PHE A 90 -17.27 4.65 -22.62
CA PHE A 90 -16.59 5.93 -22.33
C PHE A 90 -15.08 5.99 -22.70
N GLN A 91 -14.60 5.08 -23.56
CA GLN A 91 -13.20 5.01 -24.01
C GLN A 91 -13.04 5.16 -25.53
N GLY A 92 -14.09 4.91 -26.30
CA GLY A 92 -14.09 4.94 -27.77
C GLY A 92 -15.23 4.09 -28.32
N GLY A 93 -15.46 4.16 -29.63
CA GLY A 93 -16.53 3.41 -30.29
C GLY A 93 -17.51 4.30 -31.05
N SER A 94 -18.74 3.83 -31.19
CA SER A 94 -19.78 4.51 -31.95
C SER A 94 -20.73 5.26 -31.03
N PHE A 95 -21.07 6.48 -31.43
CA PHE A 95 -21.93 7.40 -30.69
C PHE A 95 -22.88 8.10 -31.65
N VAL A 96 -24.02 8.57 -31.16
CA VAL A 96 -24.96 9.41 -31.90
C VAL A 96 -24.88 10.83 -31.37
N VAL A 97 -24.30 11.74 -32.16
CA VAL A 97 -24.17 13.17 -31.85
C VAL A 97 -25.54 13.83 -32.03
N GLN A 98 -25.99 14.56 -31.02
CA GLN A 98 -27.27 15.28 -31.04
C GLN A 98 -27.06 16.72 -31.56
N ALA A 99 -26.84 16.87 -32.87
CA ALA A 99 -26.54 18.15 -33.52
C ALA A 99 -27.70 19.18 -33.46
N GLY A 100 -28.90 18.74 -33.09
CA GLY A 100 -30.04 19.61 -32.82
C GLY A 100 -29.99 20.36 -31.48
N PHE A 101 -29.05 20.01 -30.61
CA PHE A 101 -29.02 20.47 -29.22
C PHE A 101 -28.50 21.91 -29.10
N ALA A 102 -29.36 22.83 -28.67
CA ALA A 102 -29.13 24.27 -28.69
C ALA A 102 -28.53 24.83 -27.39
N GLU A 103 -28.05 26.08 -27.44
CA GLU A 103 -27.67 26.84 -26.25
C GLU A 103 -28.84 26.94 -25.26
N GLY A 104 -28.54 26.73 -23.98
CA GLY A 104 -29.52 26.71 -22.90
C GLY A 104 -30.27 25.38 -22.74
N GLU A 105 -30.14 24.44 -23.67
CA GLU A 105 -30.72 23.10 -23.51
C GLU A 105 -29.90 22.23 -22.55
N THR A 106 -30.58 21.31 -21.87
CA THR A 106 -29.96 20.42 -20.87
C THR A 106 -30.26 18.95 -21.17
N ALA A 107 -29.22 18.14 -21.32
CA ALA A 107 -29.28 16.69 -21.35
C ALA A 107 -29.23 16.21 -19.91
N ALA A 108 -30.23 15.45 -19.43
CA ALA A 108 -30.24 15.03 -18.04
C ALA A 108 -30.69 13.58 -17.87
N VAL A 109 -30.19 12.96 -16.82
CA VAL A 109 -30.49 11.58 -16.42
C VAL A 109 -30.88 11.54 -14.95
N SER A 110 -31.83 10.66 -14.62
CA SER A 110 -32.31 10.42 -13.25
C SER A 110 -32.11 8.97 -12.84
N TYR A 111 -31.65 8.75 -11.61
CA TYR A 111 -31.42 7.44 -11.01
C TYR A 111 -32.28 7.27 -9.77
N VAL A 112 -33.11 6.23 -9.74
CA VAL A 112 -33.87 5.84 -8.54
C VAL A 112 -33.02 4.88 -7.72
N LEU A 113 -32.69 5.27 -6.50
CA LEU A 113 -31.84 4.50 -5.59
C LEU A 113 -32.67 3.87 -4.48
N SER A 114 -32.08 2.94 -3.72
CA SER A 114 -32.70 2.49 -2.47
C SER A 114 -32.84 3.66 -1.50
N ALA A 115 -33.97 3.74 -0.78
CA ALA A 115 -34.13 4.72 0.30
C ALA A 115 -33.01 4.63 1.34
N SER A 116 -32.49 3.42 1.59
CA SER A 116 -31.38 3.17 2.53
C SER A 116 -30.02 3.69 2.03
N ALA A 117 -29.90 4.07 0.75
CA ALA A 117 -28.66 4.63 0.23
C ALA A 117 -28.45 6.08 0.71
N PHE A 118 -29.52 6.80 1.02
CA PHE A 118 -29.45 8.22 1.37
C PHE A 118 -29.05 8.47 2.84
N PRO A 119 -28.30 9.56 3.13
CA PRO A 119 -27.76 10.52 2.17
C PRO A 119 -26.63 9.90 1.36
N ILE A 120 -26.53 10.33 0.10
CA ILE A 120 -25.42 9.96 -0.79
C ILE A 120 -24.50 11.15 -0.97
N LYS A 121 -23.24 10.87 -1.27
CA LYS A 121 -22.25 11.82 -1.73
C LYS A 121 -21.97 11.56 -3.21
N VAL A 122 -22.07 12.59 -4.05
CA VAL A 122 -21.75 12.48 -5.48
C VAL A 122 -20.23 12.58 -5.62
N GLU A 123 -19.61 11.61 -6.28
CA GLU A 123 -18.15 11.49 -6.39
C GLU A 123 -17.64 11.91 -7.77
N LEU A 124 -18.35 11.54 -8.83
CA LEU A 124 -17.94 11.78 -10.21
C LEU A 124 -19.17 11.84 -11.13
N MET A 125 -19.18 12.78 -12.06
CA MET A 125 -20.15 12.88 -13.14
C MET A 125 -19.40 12.88 -14.47
N GLU A 126 -19.91 12.11 -15.43
CA GLU A 126 -19.29 11.93 -16.73
C GLU A 126 -20.29 12.11 -17.86
N VAL A 127 -19.86 12.77 -18.92
CA VAL A 127 -20.64 13.02 -20.15
C VAL A 127 -19.71 13.04 -21.37
N ILE A 128 -20.16 12.43 -22.46
CA ILE A 128 -19.44 12.50 -23.74
C ILE A 128 -19.98 13.67 -24.57
N LEU A 129 -19.06 14.56 -24.94
CA LEU A 129 -19.28 15.63 -25.91
C LEU A 129 -18.48 15.33 -27.18
N ALA A 130 -19.06 15.50 -28.36
CA ALA A 130 -18.37 15.22 -29.61
C ALA A 130 -18.74 16.18 -30.75
N THR A 131 -17.81 16.30 -31.70
CA THR A 131 -18.00 16.98 -32.99
C THR A 131 -18.30 15.97 -34.09
N SER A 132 -19.04 16.40 -35.11
CA SER A 132 -19.34 15.60 -36.30
C SER A 132 -18.84 16.34 -37.54
N ASN A 133 -17.68 15.94 -38.07
CA ASN A 133 -17.02 16.58 -39.21
C ASN A 133 -16.88 18.11 -39.08
N ALA A 134 -16.48 18.59 -37.90
CA ALA A 134 -16.28 20.02 -37.69
C ALA A 134 -15.16 20.56 -38.61
N SER A 135 -15.40 21.68 -39.24
CA SER A 135 -14.44 22.38 -40.10
C SER A 135 -13.47 23.27 -39.33
N VAL A 136 -13.82 23.61 -38.08
CA VAL A 136 -13.03 24.47 -37.18
C VAL A 136 -12.88 23.82 -35.82
N GLN A 137 -11.95 24.33 -35.01
CA GLN A 137 -11.87 23.98 -33.60
C GLN A 137 -13.09 24.56 -32.88
N THR A 138 -13.74 23.77 -32.05
CA THR A 138 -14.93 24.19 -31.31
C THR A 138 -14.56 24.49 -29.86
N THR A 139 -15.18 25.52 -29.29
CA THR A 139 -15.13 25.80 -27.85
C THR A 139 -16.56 25.85 -27.34
N THR A 140 -16.91 24.97 -26.41
CA THR A 140 -18.25 24.90 -25.81
C THR A 140 -18.16 25.20 -24.32
N GLN A 141 -18.93 26.17 -23.84
CA GLN A 141 -19.11 26.43 -22.42
C GLN A 141 -20.30 25.60 -21.91
N TRP A 142 -20.15 25.01 -20.74
CA TRP A 142 -21.10 24.02 -20.24
C TRP A 142 -21.29 24.12 -18.72
N SER A 143 -22.43 23.63 -18.26
CA SER A 143 -22.75 23.50 -16.84
C SER A 143 -23.15 22.07 -16.48
N ILE A 144 -22.70 21.60 -15.32
CA ILE A 144 -23.20 20.38 -14.68
C ILE A 144 -24.12 20.79 -13.53
N ILE A 145 -25.31 20.20 -13.49
CA ILE A 145 -26.34 20.50 -12.50
C ILE A 145 -26.74 19.20 -11.82
N VAL A 146 -26.87 19.20 -10.49
CA VAL A 146 -27.28 18.04 -9.69
C VAL A 146 -28.57 18.36 -8.95
N TRP A 147 -29.52 17.42 -8.96
CA TRP A 147 -30.80 17.54 -8.28
C TRP A 147 -31.03 16.45 -7.24
N ASP A 148 -31.63 16.84 -6.11
CA ASP A 148 -32.37 15.94 -5.23
C ASP A 148 -33.79 15.80 -5.80
N GLY A 149 -34.09 14.63 -6.37
CA GLY A 149 -35.28 14.36 -7.15
C GLY A 149 -35.04 14.40 -8.66
N THR A 150 -36.12 14.55 -9.43
CA THR A 150 -36.06 14.65 -10.90
C THR A 150 -35.74 16.08 -11.35
N PRO A 151 -35.19 16.31 -12.56
CA PRO A 151 -34.89 17.68 -13.02
C PRO A 151 -36.12 18.60 -13.12
N ALA A 152 -37.31 18.03 -13.31
CA ALA A 152 -38.55 18.79 -13.48
C ALA A 152 -39.15 19.33 -12.17
N THR A 153 -38.94 18.62 -11.05
CA THR A 153 -39.61 18.95 -9.77
C THR A 153 -38.67 18.93 -8.56
N GLY A 154 -37.46 18.39 -8.73
CA GLY A 154 -36.45 18.27 -7.69
C GLY A 154 -35.78 19.61 -7.37
N GLN A 155 -35.07 19.63 -6.25
CA GLN A 155 -34.30 20.80 -5.83
C GLN A 155 -32.89 20.70 -6.41
N ILE A 156 -32.37 21.81 -6.95
CA ILE A 156 -30.96 21.90 -7.34
C ILE A 156 -30.11 21.86 -6.07
N VAL A 157 -29.17 20.94 -6.01
CA VAL A 157 -28.23 20.74 -4.90
C VAL A 157 -26.88 21.38 -5.23
N ALA A 158 -26.46 21.29 -6.49
CA ALA A 158 -25.23 21.90 -6.97
C ALA A 158 -25.34 22.25 -8.44
N GLU A 159 -24.66 23.32 -8.85
CA GLU A 159 -24.49 23.74 -10.24
C GLU A 159 -23.07 24.30 -10.41
N TYR A 160 -22.34 23.76 -11.38
CA TYR A 160 -20.98 24.20 -11.71
C TYR A 160 -20.89 24.50 -13.20
N SER A 161 -20.39 25.67 -13.54
CA SER A 161 -20.24 26.14 -14.92
C SER A 161 -18.77 26.22 -15.31
N SER A 162 -18.46 25.88 -16.56
CA SER A 162 -17.13 26.08 -17.12
C SER A 162 -16.83 27.58 -17.21
N ASP A 163 -15.76 28.03 -16.58
CA ASP A 163 -15.33 29.44 -16.53
C ASP A 163 -14.00 29.66 -17.26
N GLY A 164 -13.38 28.60 -17.78
CA GLY A 164 -12.08 28.65 -18.46
C GLY A 164 -10.90 28.79 -17.50
N VAL A 165 -11.13 28.83 -16.18
CA VAL A 165 -10.10 29.02 -15.15
C VAL A 165 -10.04 27.80 -14.23
N ILE A 166 -11.14 27.49 -13.54
CA ILE A 166 -11.29 26.35 -12.63
C ILE A 166 -11.83 25.16 -13.42
N LEU A 167 -12.92 25.38 -14.15
CA LEU A 167 -13.52 24.38 -15.02
C LEU A 167 -13.32 24.83 -16.47
N PRO A 168 -12.44 24.17 -17.23
CA PRO A 168 -12.18 24.59 -18.60
C PRO A 168 -13.35 24.28 -19.52
N HIS A 169 -13.52 25.14 -20.52
CA HIS A 169 -14.44 24.89 -21.62
C HIS A 169 -14.04 23.62 -22.38
N ALA A 170 -15.01 22.97 -23.01
CA ALA A 170 -14.75 21.82 -23.86
C ALA A 170 -14.19 22.32 -25.20
N ILE A 171 -12.91 22.03 -25.47
CA ILE A 171 -12.23 22.41 -26.72
C ILE A 171 -11.97 21.15 -27.54
N LEU A 172 -12.57 21.05 -28.72
CA LEU A 172 -12.39 19.90 -29.63
C LEU A 172 -11.78 20.36 -30.96
N PRO A 173 -10.84 19.59 -31.53
CA PRO A 173 -10.19 19.94 -32.80
C PRO A 173 -11.16 19.82 -33.99
N PRO A 174 -10.81 20.40 -35.15
CA PRO A 174 -11.50 20.12 -36.40
C PRO A 174 -11.55 18.62 -36.71
N GLY A 175 -12.63 18.17 -37.34
CA GLY A 175 -12.92 16.79 -37.70
C GLY A 175 -13.99 16.19 -36.80
N THR A 176 -13.97 14.86 -36.71
CA THR A 176 -14.83 14.09 -35.80
C THR A 176 -13.99 13.69 -34.60
N ALA A 177 -14.22 14.34 -33.47
CA ALA A 177 -13.52 14.13 -32.22
C ALA A 177 -14.52 14.07 -31.07
N GLY A 178 -14.13 13.46 -29.95
CA GLY A 178 -14.93 13.47 -28.73
C GLY A 178 -14.07 13.65 -27.50
N VAL A 179 -14.71 14.03 -26.40
CA VAL A 179 -14.09 14.19 -25.09
C VAL A 179 -15.02 13.64 -24.01
N ASN A 180 -14.45 12.95 -23.02
CA ASN A 180 -15.16 12.54 -21.82
C ASN A 180 -14.93 13.63 -20.76
N ILE A 181 -15.95 14.45 -20.52
CA ILE A 181 -15.91 15.47 -19.48
C ILE A 181 -16.19 14.80 -18.15
N MET A 182 -15.19 14.82 -17.27
CA MET A 182 -15.21 14.14 -15.98
C MET A 182 -15.12 15.17 -14.86
N VAL A 183 -16.24 15.42 -14.18
CA VAL A 183 -16.32 16.36 -13.04
C VAL A 183 -16.35 15.56 -11.75
N SER A 184 -15.23 15.57 -11.02
CA SER A 184 -15.12 14.95 -9.71
C SER A 184 -15.25 15.96 -8.58
N VAL A 185 -15.78 15.53 -7.44
CA VAL A 185 -15.76 16.33 -6.21
C VAL A 185 -14.46 16.03 -5.47
N ASP A 186 -13.65 17.05 -5.18
CA ASP A 186 -12.38 16.84 -4.45
C ASP A 186 -12.69 16.37 -3.02
N PRO A 187 -12.11 15.28 -2.50
CA PRO A 187 -12.34 14.88 -1.11
C PRO A 187 -11.94 15.92 -0.06
N GLN A 188 -11.04 16.84 -0.40
CA GLN A 188 -10.61 17.94 0.48
C GLN A 188 -11.46 19.20 0.33
N ASP A 189 -12.43 19.19 -0.59
CA ASP A 189 -13.37 20.30 -0.75
C ASP A 189 -14.26 20.43 0.49
N PRO A 190 -14.30 21.58 1.18
CA PRO A 190 -15.28 21.80 2.23
C PRO A 190 -16.73 21.74 1.73
N GLU A 191 -16.97 22.00 0.43
CA GLU A 191 -18.29 22.00 -0.22
C GLU A 191 -18.50 20.71 -1.02
N GLN A 192 -18.60 19.58 -0.31
CA GLN A 192 -19.01 18.30 -0.91
C GLN A 192 -20.47 18.34 -1.41
N ILE A 193 -20.76 17.60 -2.48
CA ILE A 193 -22.12 17.45 -3.01
C ILE A 193 -22.85 16.29 -2.31
N TYR A 194 -23.71 16.63 -1.35
CA TYR A 194 -24.57 15.66 -0.65
C TYR A 194 -26.03 15.75 -1.12
N VAL A 195 -26.63 14.59 -1.41
CA VAL A 195 -28.06 14.48 -1.71
C VAL A 195 -28.75 13.73 -0.57
N TYR A 196 -29.74 14.37 0.05
CA TYR A 196 -30.36 13.90 1.30
C TYR A 196 -31.71 13.19 1.09
N ASN A 197 -32.19 13.13 -0.15
CA ASN A 197 -33.55 12.69 -0.49
C ASN A 197 -34.64 13.58 0.12
N ASN A 198 -34.39 14.89 0.15
CA ASN A 198 -35.36 15.91 0.57
C ASN A 198 -36.59 15.93 -0.34
N SER A 199 -36.46 15.48 -1.59
CA SER A 199 -37.59 15.30 -2.50
C SER A 199 -38.54 14.17 -2.07
N GLY A 200 -38.07 13.23 -1.25
CA GLY A 200 -38.82 12.02 -0.86
C GLY A 200 -39.03 11.03 -2.01
N THR A 201 -38.39 11.22 -3.16
CA THR A 201 -38.58 10.41 -4.38
C THR A 201 -37.54 9.30 -4.53
N ASN A 202 -36.59 9.19 -3.60
CA ASN A 202 -35.41 8.33 -3.67
C ASN A 202 -34.64 8.49 -4.99
N THR A 203 -34.71 9.68 -5.61
CA THR A 203 -34.16 9.94 -6.93
C THR A 203 -33.05 10.98 -6.82
N VAL A 204 -31.94 10.73 -7.49
CA VAL A 204 -30.91 11.74 -7.78
C VAL A 204 -30.85 11.93 -9.28
N SER A 205 -30.64 13.16 -9.73
CA SER A 205 -30.45 13.45 -11.15
C SER A 205 -29.22 14.31 -11.37
N PHE A 206 -28.61 14.19 -12.54
CA PHE A 206 -27.67 15.20 -13.01
C PHE A 206 -27.87 15.49 -14.49
N GLY A 207 -27.39 16.66 -14.90
CA GLY A 207 -27.60 17.20 -16.22
C GLY A 207 -26.39 17.95 -16.70
N PHE A 208 -26.21 17.95 -18.01
CA PHE A 208 -25.22 18.71 -18.76
C PHE A 208 -25.96 19.73 -19.62
N ARG A 209 -25.74 21.01 -19.34
CA ARG A 209 -26.28 22.14 -20.10
C ARG A 209 -25.19 22.72 -20.97
N ILE A 210 -25.51 23.04 -22.21
CA ILE A 210 -24.65 23.92 -23.03
C ILE A 210 -25.02 25.35 -22.69
N ASP A 211 -24.08 26.10 -22.14
CA ASP A 211 -24.28 27.52 -21.82
C ASP A 211 -24.00 28.41 -23.03
N ASP A 212 -22.99 28.06 -23.82
CA ASP A 212 -22.53 28.79 -25.00
C ASP A 212 -21.89 27.81 -25.98
N HIS A 213 -22.39 27.81 -27.22
CA HIS A 213 -21.81 27.10 -28.36
C HIS A 213 -20.69 27.95 -28.97
N HIS A 214 -19.83 27.32 -29.76
CA HIS A 214 -18.79 28.07 -30.45
C HIS A 214 -19.37 29.04 -31.48
N GLN A 215 -20.44 28.61 -32.17
CA GLN A 215 -21.16 29.42 -33.14
C GLN A 215 -22.63 29.00 -33.20
N GLU A 216 -23.45 29.56 -32.32
CA GLU A 216 -24.90 29.36 -32.35
C GLU A 216 -25.57 30.07 -33.53
N PRO A 217 -26.61 29.49 -34.16
CA PRO A 217 -27.42 30.17 -35.14
C PRO A 217 -28.17 31.34 -34.51
N ALA A 218 -28.53 32.33 -35.32
CA ALA A 218 -29.25 33.52 -34.84
C ALA A 218 -30.60 33.19 -34.16
N ASN A 219 -31.20 32.04 -34.47
CA ASN A 219 -32.38 31.53 -33.78
C ASN A 219 -32.38 29.98 -33.76
N PRO A 220 -31.98 29.35 -32.65
CA PRO A 220 -31.92 27.90 -32.54
C PRO A 220 -33.27 27.20 -32.69
N CYS A 221 -34.38 27.92 -32.46
CA CYS A 221 -35.72 27.36 -32.64
C CYS A 221 -36.11 27.10 -34.10
N THR A 222 -35.37 27.68 -35.05
CA THR A 222 -35.68 27.58 -36.48
C THR A 222 -34.54 26.99 -37.31
N GLN A 223 -33.35 26.91 -36.73
CA GLN A 223 -32.13 26.42 -37.37
C GLN A 223 -31.35 25.66 -36.33
N SER A 224 -31.01 24.40 -36.60
CA SER A 224 -30.14 23.62 -35.72
C SER A 224 -28.75 24.26 -35.64
N PRO A 225 -28.05 24.14 -34.51
CA PRO A 225 -26.67 24.58 -34.44
C PRO A 225 -25.79 23.82 -35.45
N PRO A 226 -24.91 24.49 -36.20
CA PRO A 226 -24.20 23.86 -37.30
C PRO A 226 -23.08 22.93 -36.82
N THR A 227 -23.09 21.68 -37.31
CA THR A 227 -22.05 20.67 -37.04
C THR A 227 -20.66 21.06 -37.53
N CYS A 228 -20.54 22.01 -38.46
CA CYS A 228 -19.26 22.54 -38.93
C CYS A 228 -18.40 23.12 -37.80
N CYS A 229 -19.03 23.53 -36.72
CA CYS A 229 -18.46 24.54 -35.84
C CYS A 229 -18.80 24.32 -34.37
N ASN A 230 -19.67 23.36 -34.03
CA ASN A 230 -20.12 23.10 -32.66
C ASN A 230 -19.91 21.64 -32.25
N ALA A 231 -19.91 21.40 -30.94
CA ALA A 231 -19.84 20.09 -30.31
C ALA A 231 -21.09 19.84 -29.47
N PHE A 232 -21.54 18.58 -29.41
CA PHE A 232 -22.86 18.23 -28.88
C PHE A 232 -22.80 17.01 -27.95
N PRO A 233 -23.76 16.88 -27.01
CA PRO A 233 -23.88 15.68 -26.21
C PRO A 233 -24.22 14.48 -27.09
N CYS A 234 -23.81 13.30 -26.63
CA CYS A 234 -24.01 12.06 -27.36
C CYS A 234 -25.05 11.15 -26.69
N THR A 235 -25.76 10.38 -27.51
CA THR A 235 -26.50 9.18 -27.10
C THR A 235 -25.81 7.92 -27.64
N ASP A 236 -26.15 6.76 -27.08
CA ASP A 236 -25.65 5.48 -27.58
C ASP A 236 -26.32 5.03 -28.89
N VAL A 237 -25.70 4.03 -29.51
CA VAL A 237 -26.17 3.43 -30.77
C VAL A 237 -27.03 2.18 -30.55
N SER A 238 -27.18 1.71 -29.31
CA SER A 238 -27.97 0.53 -28.93
C SER A 238 -29.48 0.78 -28.97
N GLY A 239 -29.89 2.05 -29.05
CA GLY A 239 -31.28 2.47 -29.06
C GLY A 239 -31.79 2.82 -27.66
N LEU A 240 -32.92 3.53 -27.62
CA LEU A 240 -33.48 4.11 -26.40
C LEU A 240 -34.10 3.03 -25.49
N ALA A 241 -33.33 2.57 -24.51
CA ALA A 241 -33.75 1.56 -23.54
C ALA A 241 -34.36 2.16 -22.27
N GLN A 242 -33.99 3.38 -21.87
CA GLN A 242 -34.43 4.02 -20.62
C GLN A 242 -35.22 5.33 -20.86
N PRO A 243 -36.34 5.33 -21.62
CA PRO A 243 -37.06 6.54 -22.00
C PRO A 243 -37.68 7.30 -20.81
N THR A 244 -37.91 6.64 -19.68
CA THR A 244 -38.47 7.27 -18.47
C THR A 244 -37.44 7.94 -17.58
N HIS A 245 -36.14 7.71 -17.84
CA HIS A 245 -35.03 8.20 -17.02
C HIS A 245 -34.10 9.17 -17.74
N ASN A 246 -34.22 9.28 -19.06
CA ASN A 246 -33.60 10.33 -19.87
C ASN A 246 -34.54 11.52 -20.04
N TRP A 247 -33.96 12.72 -19.95
CA TRP A 247 -34.67 13.98 -19.96
C TRP A 247 -34.03 14.95 -20.95
N LEU A 248 -34.87 15.76 -21.58
CA LEU A 248 -34.47 16.96 -22.31
C LEU A 248 -35.03 18.17 -21.56
N GLY A 249 -34.16 19.07 -21.14
CA GLY A 249 -34.52 20.42 -20.71
C GLY A 249 -34.49 21.32 -21.92
N ALA A 250 -35.62 21.48 -22.62
CA ALA A 250 -35.68 22.24 -23.87
C ALA A 250 -35.89 23.74 -23.62
N ILE A 251 -35.32 24.57 -24.47
CA ILE A 251 -35.61 26.01 -24.52
C ILE A 251 -37.03 26.26 -25.04
N ASN A 252 -37.56 27.46 -24.78
CA ASN A 252 -38.91 27.82 -25.23
C ASN A 252 -38.92 28.30 -26.69
N CYS A 253 -39.21 27.36 -27.59
CA CYS A 253 -39.37 27.60 -29.02
C CYS A 253 -40.84 27.70 -29.47
N GLY A 254 -41.77 27.90 -28.53
CA GLY A 254 -43.20 27.94 -28.82
C GLY A 254 -43.71 26.65 -29.45
N ALA A 255 -44.60 26.76 -30.44
CA ALA A 255 -45.21 25.60 -31.09
C ALA A 255 -44.28 24.81 -32.03
N PHE A 256 -43.09 25.34 -32.34
CA PHE A 256 -42.18 24.80 -33.34
C PHE A 256 -41.03 23.97 -32.76
N GLY A 257 -40.86 23.97 -31.44
CA GLY A 257 -39.82 23.18 -30.78
C GLY A 257 -40.38 22.18 -29.78
N CYS A 258 -39.48 21.60 -29.01
CA CYS A 258 -39.81 20.62 -27.98
C CYS A 258 -40.57 21.28 -26.81
N PRO A 259 -41.36 20.50 -26.04
CA PRO A 259 -42.03 21.04 -24.85
C PRO A 259 -41.01 21.73 -23.94
N PRO A 260 -41.20 23.02 -23.62
CA PRO A 260 -40.20 23.79 -22.88
C PRO A 260 -40.01 23.25 -21.45
N GLY A 261 -38.80 23.37 -20.94
CA GLY A 261 -38.42 22.82 -19.64
C GLY A 261 -38.14 21.32 -19.71
N PHE A 262 -38.07 20.68 -18.54
CA PHE A 262 -37.66 19.28 -18.44
C PHE A 262 -38.80 18.31 -18.78
N THR A 263 -38.60 17.55 -19.86
CA THR A 263 -39.53 16.51 -20.31
C THR A 263 -38.77 15.18 -20.47
N ARG A 264 -39.37 14.08 -19.98
CA ARG A 264 -38.83 12.73 -20.19
C ARG A 264 -38.88 12.33 -21.65
N PHE A 265 -37.93 11.54 -22.12
CA PHE A 265 -37.96 11.01 -23.49
C PHE A 265 -39.22 10.21 -23.78
N SER A 266 -39.78 9.49 -22.79
CA SER A 266 -41.06 8.77 -22.92
C SER A 266 -42.25 9.66 -23.28
N SER A 267 -42.17 10.94 -22.94
CA SER A 267 -43.23 11.94 -23.12
C SER A 267 -42.89 12.99 -24.19
N LEU A 268 -41.69 12.92 -24.77
CA LEU A 268 -41.28 13.79 -25.86
C LEU A 268 -41.99 13.34 -27.17
N PRO A 269 -42.43 14.30 -28.00
CA PRO A 269 -42.80 14.01 -29.37
C PRO A 269 -41.64 13.34 -30.10
N ILE A 270 -41.95 12.44 -31.05
CA ILE A 270 -40.92 11.64 -31.74
C ILE A 270 -39.86 12.48 -32.45
N PHE A 271 -40.21 13.70 -32.91
CA PHE A 271 -39.30 14.63 -33.59
C PHE A 271 -38.35 15.39 -32.66
N CYS A 272 -38.48 15.19 -31.34
CA CYS A 272 -37.65 15.77 -30.28
C CYS A 272 -36.95 14.71 -29.44
N ARG A 273 -37.21 13.44 -29.72
CA ARG A 273 -36.79 12.33 -28.87
C ARG A 273 -35.57 11.67 -29.52
N PRO A 274 -34.40 11.74 -28.87
CA PRO A 274 -33.22 11.02 -29.35
C PRO A 274 -33.48 9.52 -29.50
N SER A 275 -32.72 8.89 -30.40
CA SER A 275 -32.85 7.48 -30.73
C SER A 275 -32.20 6.55 -29.71
N GLY A 276 -31.27 7.04 -28.88
CA GLY A 276 -30.53 6.31 -27.85
C GLY A 276 -30.64 6.93 -26.45
N ASP A 277 -30.04 6.27 -25.45
CA ASP A 277 -29.90 6.81 -24.10
C ASP A 277 -28.72 7.79 -24.02
N TRP A 278 -28.80 8.81 -23.15
CA TRP A 278 -27.70 9.75 -22.95
C TRP A 278 -26.43 9.03 -22.51
N VAL A 279 -25.31 9.35 -23.14
CA VAL A 279 -23.99 8.83 -22.74
C VAL A 279 -23.46 9.61 -21.55
N MET A 280 -24.09 9.34 -20.42
CA MET A 280 -23.90 10.00 -19.15
C MET A 280 -23.87 8.96 -18.02
N ARG A 281 -23.02 9.19 -17.01
CA ARG A 281 -23.03 8.36 -15.79
C ARG A 281 -22.62 9.14 -14.56
N MET A 282 -23.09 8.67 -13.40
CA MET A 282 -22.74 9.23 -12.09
C MET A 282 -22.14 8.14 -11.21
N THR A 283 -21.04 8.46 -10.53
CA THR A 283 -20.50 7.68 -9.41
C THR A 283 -20.87 8.36 -8.10
N TRP A 284 -21.40 7.59 -7.15
CA TRP A 284 -21.80 8.08 -5.84
C TRP A 284 -21.47 7.07 -4.75
N SER A 285 -21.34 7.53 -3.51
CA SER A 285 -21.16 6.68 -2.33
C SER A 285 -22.27 6.99 -1.31
N SER A 286 -22.77 5.97 -0.61
CA SER A 286 -23.67 6.23 0.53
C SER A 286 -22.87 6.81 1.69
N VAL A 287 -23.41 7.80 2.40
CA VAL A 287 -22.78 8.35 3.62
C VAL A 287 -23.03 7.42 4.82
N ASN A 288 -24.13 6.68 4.78
CA ASN A 288 -24.59 5.80 5.85
C ASN A 288 -24.28 4.33 5.59
N CYS A 289 -23.37 3.99 4.66
CA CYS A 289 -23.04 2.59 4.51
C CYS A 289 -22.36 2.10 5.81
N VAL A 290 -22.89 1.01 6.37
CA VAL A 290 -22.06 0.17 7.21
C VAL A 290 -21.02 -0.41 6.24
N PRO A 291 -19.70 -0.25 6.47
CA PRO A 291 -18.69 -0.89 5.63
C PRO A 291 -19.11 -2.33 5.43
N ALA A 292 -19.12 -2.80 4.18
CA ALA A 292 -19.49 -4.18 3.92
C ALA A 292 -18.49 -5.06 4.68
N VAL A 293 -18.98 -5.72 5.73
CA VAL A 293 -18.21 -6.63 6.55
C VAL A 293 -18.53 -8.06 6.15
N GLY A 294 -17.56 -8.92 6.33
CA GLY A 294 -17.64 -10.32 5.97
C GLY A 294 -16.71 -11.14 6.85
N ALA A 295 -16.82 -12.46 6.74
CA ALA A 295 -15.95 -13.38 7.43
C ALA A 295 -14.50 -13.18 6.95
N CYS A 296 -13.60 -12.98 7.90
CA CYS A 296 -12.17 -12.89 7.70
C CYS A 296 -11.50 -14.08 8.39
N CYS A 297 -10.87 -14.96 7.62
CA CYS A 297 -10.09 -16.06 8.15
C CYS A 297 -8.66 -15.59 8.45
N LEU A 298 -8.35 -15.43 9.73
CA LEU A 298 -7.02 -15.03 10.17
C LEU A 298 -6.04 -16.21 10.11
N PRO A 299 -4.72 -15.96 9.98
CA PRO A 299 -3.68 -17.00 9.97
C PRO A 299 -3.66 -17.89 11.22
N THR A 300 -4.21 -17.39 12.32
CA THR A 300 -4.39 -18.12 13.59
C THR A 300 -5.48 -19.19 13.53
N GLY A 301 -6.25 -19.25 12.44
CA GLY A 301 -7.41 -20.14 12.30
C GLY A 301 -8.70 -19.61 12.92
N THR A 302 -8.67 -18.41 13.53
CA THR A 302 -9.87 -17.73 14.02
C THR A 302 -10.57 -16.97 12.90
N CYS A 303 -11.91 -16.97 12.94
CA CYS A 303 -12.72 -16.13 12.08
C CYS A 303 -13.19 -14.88 12.82
N GLN A 304 -13.09 -13.72 12.18
CA GLN A 304 -13.67 -12.46 12.66
C GLN A 304 -14.51 -11.81 11.55
N VAL A 305 -15.55 -11.06 11.92
CA VAL A 305 -16.31 -10.25 10.96
C VAL A 305 -15.64 -8.89 10.86
N LEU A 306 -14.95 -8.64 9.74
CA LEU A 306 -14.14 -7.45 9.50
C LEU A 306 -14.48 -6.86 8.14
N SER A 307 -14.06 -5.61 7.86
CA SER A 307 -14.04 -5.10 6.49
C SER A 307 -12.95 -5.81 5.67
N GLN A 308 -13.03 -5.74 4.33
CA GLN A 308 -11.97 -6.30 3.48
C GLN A 308 -10.59 -5.70 3.81
N ASN A 309 -10.52 -4.38 4.00
CA ASN A 309 -9.27 -3.69 4.32
C ASN A 309 -8.70 -4.15 5.66
N ASP A 310 -9.51 -4.17 6.72
CA ASP A 310 -9.07 -4.62 8.05
C ASP A 310 -8.66 -6.09 8.05
N CYS A 311 -9.35 -6.91 7.27
CA CYS A 311 -9.01 -8.32 7.09
C CYS A 311 -7.62 -8.49 6.45
N THR A 312 -7.36 -7.77 5.36
CA THR A 312 -6.05 -7.81 4.69
C THR A 312 -4.94 -7.20 5.55
N ALA A 313 -5.21 -6.11 6.28
CA ALA A 313 -4.27 -5.50 7.22
C ALA A 313 -3.92 -6.45 8.38
N SER A 314 -4.85 -7.31 8.79
CA SER A 314 -4.65 -8.36 9.79
C SER A 314 -4.01 -9.64 9.22
N GLY A 315 -3.59 -9.63 7.95
CA GLY A 315 -3.02 -10.78 7.25
C GLY A 315 -4.01 -11.92 6.98
N GLY A 316 -5.31 -11.65 7.08
CA GLY A 316 -6.38 -12.63 6.89
C GLY A 316 -6.86 -12.76 5.45
N THR A 317 -7.61 -13.84 5.19
CA THR A 317 -8.28 -14.09 3.90
C THR A 317 -9.76 -13.74 4.02
N TYR A 318 -10.17 -12.70 3.29
CA TYR A 318 -11.56 -12.21 3.26
C TYR A 318 -12.45 -13.11 2.41
N GLN A 319 -13.65 -13.43 2.89
CA GLN A 319 -14.56 -14.41 2.27
C GLN A 319 -15.70 -13.76 1.47
N GLY A 320 -15.74 -12.43 1.42
CA GLY A 320 -16.76 -11.66 0.72
C GLY A 320 -17.81 -11.06 1.66
N ASP A 321 -18.47 -10.03 1.16
CA ASP A 321 -19.42 -9.22 1.93
C ASP A 321 -20.64 -10.02 2.39
N GLY A 322 -21.11 -9.77 3.60
CA GLY A 322 -22.28 -10.43 4.18
C GLY A 322 -22.07 -11.90 4.56
N THR A 323 -20.88 -12.46 4.35
CA THR A 323 -20.54 -13.80 4.83
C THR A 323 -20.34 -13.80 6.35
N LEU A 324 -20.99 -14.73 7.05
CA LEU A 324 -20.85 -14.84 8.50
C LEU A 324 -19.79 -15.87 8.86
N CYS A 325 -19.06 -15.66 9.95
CA CYS A 325 -18.05 -16.62 10.42
C CYS A 325 -18.61 -18.02 10.72
N GLY A 326 -19.91 -18.14 11.04
CA GLY A 326 -20.56 -19.46 11.21
C GLY A 326 -20.78 -20.23 9.91
N GLN A 327 -20.62 -19.59 8.76
CA GLN A 327 -20.83 -20.18 7.43
C GLN A 327 -19.51 -20.53 6.72
N VAL A 328 -18.37 -20.15 7.30
CA VAL A 328 -17.04 -20.33 6.73
C VAL A 328 -16.22 -21.25 7.63
N ASN A 329 -15.55 -22.24 7.04
CA ASN A 329 -14.57 -23.04 7.75
C ASN A 329 -13.16 -22.47 7.54
N CYS A 330 -12.64 -21.74 8.53
CA CYS A 330 -11.29 -21.21 8.44
C CYS A 330 -10.24 -22.31 8.65
N PRO A 331 -9.25 -22.44 7.73
CA PRO A 331 -8.18 -23.41 7.87
C PRO A 331 -7.48 -23.27 9.21
N GLN A 332 -7.39 -24.37 9.96
CA GLN A 332 -6.67 -24.37 11.24
C GLN A 332 -5.16 -24.41 10.97
N PRO A 333 -4.34 -23.66 11.73
CA PRO A 333 -2.90 -23.72 11.58
C PRO A 333 -2.41 -25.14 11.92
N THR A 334 -1.50 -25.64 11.09
CA THR A 334 -0.83 -26.93 11.28
C THR A 334 0.59 -26.74 11.80
N GLY A 335 1.11 -27.79 12.42
CA GLY A 335 2.48 -27.88 12.90
C GLY A 335 2.97 -29.33 12.88
N ALA A 336 4.28 -29.51 13.06
CA ALA A 336 4.89 -30.82 13.16
C ALA A 336 4.37 -31.55 14.41
N CYS A 337 3.88 -32.77 14.21
CA CYS A 337 3.41 -33.67 15.25
C CYS A 337 4.29 -34.92 15.30
N CYS A 338 5.06 -35.08 16.38
CA CYS A 338 6.00 -36.18 16.55
C CYS A 338 5.39 -37.35 17.30
N PHE A 339 5.52 -38.57 16.76
CA PHE A 339 4.99 -39.79 17.37
C PHE A 339 6.10 -40.66 17.96
N GLN A 340 6.17 -40.74 19.28
CA GLN A 340 7.26 -41.45 19.97
C GLN A 340 7.29 -42.96 19.65
N ALA A 341 6.12 -43.58 19.46
CA ALA A 341 6.02 -45.02 19.19
C ALA A 341 6.64 -45.44 17.85
N THR A 342 6.64 -44.56 16.85
CA THR A 342 7.10 -44.87 15.49
C THR A 342 8.30 -44.04 15.05
N GLY A 343 8.65 -42.97 15.79
CA GLY A 343 9.59 -41.94 15.34
C GLY A 343 9.06 -41.06 14.20
N GLY A 344 7.82 -41.29 13.73
CA GLY A 344 7.23 -40.58 12.60
C GLY A 344 6.82 -39.15 12.93
N CYS A 345 6.70 -38.33 11.88
CA CYS A 345 6.20 -36.95 11.97
C CYS A 345 5.10 -36.71 10.93
N LEU A 346 3.99 -36.09 11.35
CA LEU A 346 2.95 -35.59 10.44
C LEU A 346 2.62 -34.12 10.73
N ASN A 347 2.30 -33.35 9.69
CA ASN A 347 1.82 -31.98 9.87
C ASN A 347 0.32 -32.01 10.19
N LEU A 348 -0.03 -31.79 11.46
CA LEU A 348 -1.41 -31.85 11.96
C LEU A 348 -1.75 -30.55 12.69
N SER A 349 -3.04 -30.28 12.90
CA SER A 349 -3.45 -29.26 13.88
C SER A 349 -3.09 -29.74 15.29
N GLN A 350 -2.96 -28.81 16.24
CA GLN A 350 -2.68 -29.16 17.64
C GLN A 350 -3.67 -30.18 18.21
N ALA A 351 -4.97 -29.96 17.98
CA ALA A 351 -6.03 -30.84 18.48
C ALA A 351 -5.91 -32.26 17.89
N ASN A 352 -5.68 -32.38 16.58
CA ASN A 352 -5.52 -33.68 15.93
C ASN A 352 -4.24 -34.39 16.39
N CYS A 353 -3.14 -33.63 16.59
CA CYS A 353 -1.89 -34.17 17.09
C CYS A 353 -2.05 -34.78 18.50
N GLN A 354 -2.69 -34.04 19.40
CA GLN A 354 -2.96 -34.51 20.77
C GLN A 354 -3.93 -35.69 20.79
N ALA A 355 -5.01 -35.65 19.99
CA ALA A 355 -5.96 -36.74 19.88
C ALA A 355 -5.32 -38.04 19.35
N ALA A 356 -4.32 -37.91 18.47
CA ALA A 356 -3.53 -39.03 17.96
C ALA A 356 -2.40 -39.48 18.91
N GLY A 357 -2.24 -38.85 20.09
CA GLY A 357 -1.21 -39.19 21.07
C GLY A 357 0.20 -38.71 20.70
N GLY A 358 0.33 -37.74 19.79
CA GLY A 358 1.61 -37.16 19.38
C GLY A 358 2.01 -35.92 20.19
N ILE A 359 3.27 -35.51 20.04
CA ILE A 359 3.85 -34.30 20.65
C ILE A 359 3.85 -33.19 19.61
N TYR A 360 3.04 -32.15 19.85
CA TYR A 360 2.93 -31.00 18.96
C TYR A 360 4.11 -30.04 19.14
N LYS A 361 4.75 -29.63 18.05
CA LYS A 361 5.95 -28.77 18.07
C LYS A 361 5.66 -27.28 17.83
N GLY A 362 4.38 -26.91 17.64
CA GLY A 362 3.94 -25.53 17.49
C GLY A 362 3.50 -25.19 16.07
N ASN A 363 2.65 -24.16 15.95
CA ASN A 363 2.12 -23.71 14.65
C ASN A 363 3.24 -23.24 13.71
N GLY A 364 3.14 -23.58 12.43
CA GLY A 364 4.13 -23.17 11.41
C GLY A 364 5.41 -24.03 11.39
N THR A 365 5.58 -24.96 12.33
CA THR A 365 6.64 -25.98 12.23
C THR A 365 6.27 -27.05 11.20
N ASN A 366 7.26 -27.64 10.53
CA ASN A 366 7.03 -28.64 9.48
C ASN A 366 7.89 -29.88 9.72
N CYS A 367 7.32 -31.07 9.52
CA CYS A 367 8.04 -32.34 9.54
C CYS A 367 9.18 -32.47 8.53
N GLY A 368 9.26 -31.60 7.52
CA GLY A 368 10.41 -31.52 6.61
C GLY A 368 11.64 -30.82 7.20
N THR A 369 11.48 -30.04 8.28
CA THR A 369 12.58 -29.30 8.93
C THR A 369 12.77 -29.67 10.39
N ILE A 370 11.71 -30.12 11.06
CA ILE A 370 11.79 -30.61 12.43
C ILE A 370 12.26 -32.06 12.44
N VAL A 371 13.36 -32.30 13.16
CA VAL A 371 13.79 -33.64 13.52
C VAL A 371 13.06 -34.08 14.78
N CYS A 372 12.21 -35.10 14.67
CA CYS A 372 11.57 -35.73 15.81
C CYS A 372 12.52 -36.72 16.48
N PHE A 373 12.66 -36.62 17.81
CA PHE A 373 13.50 -37.53 18.62
C PHE A 373 14.93 -37.69 18.08
N PRO A 374 15.71 -36.59 18.02
CA PRO A 374 17.07 -36.64 17.49
C PRO A 374 17.92 -37.61 18.31
N ILE A 375 18.65 -38.47 17.62
CA ILE A 375 19.70 -39.33 18.17
C ILE A 375 21.03 -39.00 17.50
N GLY A 376 22.12 -39.07 18.26
CA GLY A 376 23.45 -38.69 17.76
C GLY A 376 24.56 -38.99 18.76
N ALA A 377 25.74 -38.44 18.48
CA ALA A 377 26.92 -38.54 19.34
C ALA A 377 26.89 -37.51 20.48
N CYS A 378 27.46 -37.91 21.61
CA CYS A 378 27.60 -37.12 22.82
C CYS A 378 29.07 -37.09 23.24
N CYS A 379 29.65 -35.90 23.34
CA CYS A 379 31.00 -35.72 23.87
C CYS A 379 30.94 -35.52 25.38
N LEU A 380 31.59 -36.40 26.13
CA LEU A 380 31.69 -36.32 27.57
C LEU A 380 32.87 -35.43 28.01
N PRO A 381 32.86 -34.88 29.24
CA PRO A 381 33.93 -33.98 29.73
C PRO A 381 35.34 -34.60 29.77
N ASN A 382 35.43 -35.93 29.83
CA ASN A 382 36.71 -36.66 29.81
C ASN A 382 37.23 -36.93 28.38
N GLY A 383 36.62 -36.33 27.35
CA GLY A 383 36.96 -36.54 25.94
C GLY A 383 36.44 -37.86 25.34
N SER A 384 35.74 -38.69 26.11
CA SER A 384 35.08 -39.89 25.56
C SER A 384 33.84 -39.52 24.75
N CYS A 385 33.53 -40.33 23.73
CA CYS A 385 32.31 -40.17 22.93
C CYS A 385 31.34 -41.33 23.14
N VAL A 386 30.06 -41.01 23.34
CA VAL A 386 28.96 -41.99 23.38
C VAL A 386 28.02 -41.73 22.21
N GLY A 387 27.81 -42.73 21.35
CA GLY A 387 26.95 -42.64 20.17
C GLY A 387 25.52 -43.09 20.42
N ASN A 388 24.60 -42.73 19.51
CA ASN A 388 23.20 -43.16 19.50
C ASN A 388 22.42 -42.81 20.77
N VAL A 389 22.69 -41.66 21.38
CA VAL A 389 21.97 -41.16 22.56
C VAL A 389 21.09 -39.98 22.19
N SER A 390 20.06 -39.70 23.00
CA SER A 390 19.24 -38.50 22.87
C SER A 390 19.95 -37.28 23.49
N PRO A 391 19.57 -36.03 23.14
CA PRO A 391 20.10 -34.83 23.79
C PRO A 391 19.95 -34.86 25.30
N GLU A 392 18.78 -35.29 25.81
CA GLU A 392 18.49 -35.35 27.25
C GLU A 392 19.36 -36.40 27.94
N THR A 393 19.58 -37.53 27.28
CA THR A 393 20.48 -38.58 27.79
C THR A 393 21.93 -38.09 27.81
N CYS A 394 22.34 -37.34 26.79
CA CYS A 394 23.68 -36.75 26.73
C CYS A 394 23.91 -35.72 27.84
N GLU A 395 22.95 -34.82 28.05
CA GLU A 395 22.99 -33.83 29.12
C GLU A 395 23.01 -34.48 30.50
N SER A 396 22.23 -35.55 30.71
CA SER A 396 22.23 -36.30 31.99
C SER A 396 23.59 -36.94 32.33
N GLN A 397 24.45 -37.14 31.32
CA GLN A 397 25.81 -37.64 31.48
C GLN A 397 26.85 -36.51 31.58
N GLY A 398 26.41 -35.25 31.67
CA GLY A 398 27.27 -34.07 31.68
C GLY A 398 27.94 -33.80 30.34
N GLY A 399 27.45 -34.39 29.24
CA GLY A 399 28.04 -34.28 27.92
C GLY A 399 27.36 -33.24 27.02
N VAL A 400 28.00 -32.96 25.89
CA VAL A 400 27.51 -32.03 24.85
C VAL A 400 27.05 -32.82 23.63
N PHE A 401 25.77 -32.67 23.28
CA PHE A 401 25.16 -33.34 22.14
C PHE A 401 25.62 -32.70 20.82
N GLN A 402 26.03 -33.54 19.86
CA GLN A 402 26.73 -33.08 18.65
C GLN A 402 25.80 -32.91 17.44
N GLY A 403 24.51 -33.18 17.61
CA GLY A 403 23.50 -33.07 16.56
C GLY A 403 22.98 -34.43 16.10
N HIS A 404 21.84 -34.42 15.42
CA HIS A 404 21.21 -35.62 14.90
C HIS A 404 22.08 -36.31 13.83
N GLU A 405 22.08 -37.65 13.81
CA GLU A 405 22.82 -38.51 12.87
C GLU A 405 24.36 -38.40 12.96
N THR A 406 24.88 -37.68 13.95
CA THR A 406 26.32 -37.69 14.23
C THR A 406 26.75 -39.01 14.86
N THR A 407 27.95 -39.48 14.50
CA THR A 407 28.56 -40.68 15.07
C THR A 407 29.88 -40.35 15.75
N CYS A 408 30.30 -41.19 16.70
CA CYS A 408 31.61 -41.03 17.36
C CYS A 408 32.82 -41.21 16.42
N GLY A 409 32.62 -41.74 15.20
CA GLY A 409 33.67 -41.79 14.18
C GLY A 409 33.83 -40.48 13.41
N THR A 410 32.81 -39.61 13.42
CA THR A 410 32.77 -38.35 12.66
C THR A 410 32.93 -37.12 13.54
N VAL A 411 32.72 -37.28 14.85
CA VAL A 411 32.81 -36.22 15.85
C VAL A 411 34.16 -36.31 16.54
N ASN A 412 34.84 -35.18 16.67
CA ASN A 412 36.04 -35.06 17.49
C ASN A 412 35.66 -34.56 18.89
N CYS A 413 35.82 -35.41 19.90
CA CYS A 413 35.66 -35.02 21.30
C CYS A 413 37.04 -34.70 21.87
N PRO A 414 37.41 -33.41 22.03
CA PRO A 414 38.73 -33.05 22.51
C PRO A 414 38.94 -33.54 23.95
N LEU A 415 40.14 -34.04 24.23
CA LEU A 415 40.56 -34.32 25.61
C LEU A 415 40.65 -33.00 26.39
N PRO A 416 40.28 -32.99 27.68
CA PRO A 416 40.40 -31.81 28.51
C PRO A 416 41.87 -31.35 28.60
N GLN A 417 42.09 -30.06 28.36
CA GLN A 417 43.40 -29.42 28.45
C GLN A 417 43.51 -28.58 29.74
N GLY A 418 44.74 -28.24 30.08
CA GLY A 418 45.13 -27.56 31.29
C GLY A 418 46.57 -27.04 31.14
N GLY A 419 46.96 -26.12 32.01
CA GLY A 419 48.31 -25.58 32.05
C GLY A 419 49.32 -26.66 32.46
N CYS A 420 50.37 -26.79 31.66
CA CYS A 420 51.50 -27.65 31.93
C CYS A 420 52.75 -26.79 32.16
N CYS A 421 53.25 -26.80 33.39
CA CYS A 421 54.36 -25.96 33.83
C CYS A 421 55.70 -26.67 33.66
N PHE A 422 56.63 -26.03 32.96
CA PHE A 422 57.99 -26.51 32.80
C PHE A 422 58.93 -25.81 33.79
N ALA A 423 60.03 -26.47 34.16
CA ALA A 423 61.03 -25.91 35.09
C ALA A 423 61.66 -24.58 34.63
N THR A 424 61.46 -24.18 33.38
CA THR A 424 61.91 -22.91 32.82
C THR A 424 60.93 -21.75 33.06
N GLY A 425 59.80 -21.98 33.75
CA GLY A 425 58.72 -21.02 33.89
C GLY A 425 57.75 -20.96 32.68
N PHE A 426 58.03 -21.74 31.63
CA PHE A 426 57.18 -21.79 30.44
C PHE A 426 55.93 -22.64 30.71
N CYS A 427 54.78 -22.25 30.12
CA CYS A 427 53.51 -22.95 30.26
C CYS A 427 52.90 -23.28 28.89
N LEU A 428 52.41 -24.51 28.72
CA LEU A 428 51.63 -24.92 27.54
C LEU A 428 50.28 -25.52 27.95
N LEU A 429 49.24 -25.28 27.14
CA LEU A 429 47.98 -26.03 27.24
C LEU A 429 48.14 -27.40 26.60
N LEU A 430 48.37 -28.41 27.42
CA LEU A 430 48.53 -29.81 27.00
C LEU A 430 47.39 -30.65 27.57
N THR A 431 47.34 -31.93 27.22
CA THR A 431 46.58 -32.91 28.00
C THR A 431 47.42 -33.38 29.19
N GLU A 432 46.82 -33.97 30.22
CA GLU A 432 47.57 -34.51 31.38
C GLU A 432 48.67 -35.50 30.95
N ALA A 433 48.35 -36.40 30.01
CA ALA A 433 49.29 -37.39 29.49
C ALA A 433 50.43 -36.77 28.69
N ASP A 434 50.13 -35.76 27.86
CA ASP A 434 51.15 -35.04 27.10
C ASP A 434 52.04 -34.20 28.02
N CYS A 435 51.47 -33.61 29.07
CA CYS A 435 52.21 -32.85 30.08
C CYS A 435 53.21 -33.74 30.83
N GLY A 436 52.76 -34.91 31.30
CA GLY A 436 53.64 -35.89 31.93
C GLY A 436 54.71 -36.42 30.97
N THR A 437 54.37 -36.64 29.70
CA THR A 437 55.32 -37.08 28.67
C THR A 437 56.37 -36.01 28.36
N ALA A 438 55.99 -34.73 28.39
CA ALA A 438 56.88 -33.60 28.20
C ALA A 438 57.73 -33.27 29.43
N GLY A 439 57.50 -33.95 30.57
CA GLY A 439 58.22 -33.74 31.83
C GLY A 439 57.81 -32.47 32.57
N GLY A 440 56.62 -31.93 32.29
CA GLY A 440 56.06 -30.78 33.00
C GLY A 440 55.15 -31.18 34.17
N THR A 441 54.85 -30.22 35.03
CA THR A 441 53.90 -30.35 36.14
C THR A 441 52.51 -29.92 35.68
N TRP A 442 51.53 -30.79 35.86
CA TRP A 442 50.15 -30.55 35.43
C TRP A 442 49.36 -29.71 36.44
N GLY A 443 48.79 -28.59 36.00
CA GLY A 443 48.01 -27.66 36.84
C GLY A 443 46.52 -27.99 36.96
N GLY A 444 46.07 -29.14 36.44
CA GLY A 444 44.66 -29.56 36.50
C GLY A 444 43.81 -29.10 35.30
N ILE A 445 42.64 -29.72 35.14
CA ILE A 445 41.71 -29.44 34.03
C ILE A 445 41.20 -28.00 34.12
N GLY A 446 41.26 -27.26 33.01
CA GLY A 446 40.76 -25.88 32.93
C GLY A 446 41.70 -24.82 33.51
N SER A 447 42.83 -25.21 34.09
CA SER A 447 43.93 -24.29 34.39
C SER A 447 44.49 -23.70 33.08
N ASN A 448 44.99 -22.47 33.14
CA ASN A 448 45.46 -21.76 31.95
C ASN A 448 46.92 -21.28 32.13
N CYS A 449 47.51 -20.82 31.04
CA CYS A 449 48.87 -20.29 31.02
C CYS A 449 48.89 -18.76 31.01
N PHE A 450 47.96 -18.13 31.73
CA PHE A 450 47.91 -16.68 31.84
C PHE A 450 49.08 -16.19 32.71
N ASP A 451 49.71 -15.12 32.25
CA ASP A 451 50.76 -14.37 32.95
C ASP A 451 50.17 -12.98 33.22
N GLY A 452 49.56 -12.81 34.39
CA GLY A 452 48.84 -11.59 34.76
C GLY A 452 49.76 -10.45 35.15
N ASN A 453 50.97 -10.77 35.63
CA ASN A 453 51.94 -9.79 36.11
C ASN A 453 52.99 -9.40 35.03
N GLY A 454 53.04 -10.13 33.91
CA GLY A 454 53.89 -9.88 32.75
C GLY A 454 55.37 -10.19 32.97
N ASN A 455 55.72 -11.02 33.95
CA ASN A 455 57.10 -11.34 34.31
C ASN A 455 57.74 -12.41 33.39
N GLY A 456 56.96 -12.99 32.47
CA GLY A 456 57.40 -14.02 31.52
C GLY A 456 57.22 -15.46 32.01
N THR A 457 56.63 -15.66 33.20
CA THR A 457 56.22 -16.93 33.78
C THR A 457 54.69 -16.90 33.90
N ALA A 458 54.01 -18.00 33.57
CA ALA A 458 52.55 -18.04 33.82
C ALA A 458 52.29 -18.08 35.33
N ASP A 459 51.27 -17.36 35.83
CA ASP A 459 50.95 -17.25 37.26
C ASP A 459 50.80 -18.65 37.92
N LEU A 460 50.24 -19.60 37.18
CA LEU A 460 50.10 -21.02 37.57
C LEU A 460 51.44 -21.74 37.80
N CYS A 461 52.50 -21.27 37.16
CA CYS A 461 53.83 -21.88 37.11
C CYS A 461 54.88 -21.12 37.95
N GLU A 462 54.45 -20.07 38.65
CA GLU A 462 55.28 -19.36 39.61
C GLU A 462 55.37 -20.17 40.90
N ALA A 463 56.57 -20.23 41.48
CA ALA A 463 56.63 -20.46 42.92
C ALA A 463 55.96 -19.23 43.57
N PRO A 464 55.09 -19.40 44.57
CA PRO A 464 54.44 -18.27 45.23
C PRO A 464 55.50 -17.21 45.55
N PRO A 465 55.33 -15.96 45.12
CA PRO A 465 56.25 -14.90 45.52
C PRO A 465 56.29 -14.90 47.04
N GLY A 466 57.49 -14.96 47.64
CA GLY A 466 57.65 -14.66 49.06
C GLY A 466 56.97 -13.31 49.31
N CYS A 467 55.92 -13.32 50.09
CA CYS A 467 55.15 -12.13 50.42
C CYS A 467 56.04 -11.24 51.28
N THR A 468 56.15 -9.97 50.90
CA THR A 468 56.86 -8.97 51.69
C THR A 468 56.16 -8.87 53.06
N GLY A 469 56.74 -9.50 54.08
CA GLY A 469 56.15 -9.65 55.42
C GLY A 469 56.15 -11.07 55.99
N ASP A 470 56.38 -12.12 55.19
CA ASP A 470 56.60 -13.51 55.64
C ASP A 470 58.09 -13.72 55.91
N LEU A 471 58.44 -13.65 57.18
CA LEU A 471 59.83 -13.64 57.67
C LEU A 471 60.28 -15.04 58.12
N ASP A 472 59.36 -15.99 58.31
CA ASP A 472 59.69 -17.37 58.69
C ASP A 472 59.56 -18.40 57.54
N GLY A 473 58.99 -17.98 56.41
CA GLY A 473 58.95 -18.69 55.14
C GLY A 473 57.85 -19.75 55.05
N ASP A 474 56.76 -19.60 55.81
CA ASP A 474 55.66 -20.56 55.87
C ASP A 474 54.44 -20.21 54.99
N PHE A 475 54.53 -19.08 54.26
CA PHE A 475 53.55 -18.58 53.30
C PHE A 475 52.26 -18.00 53.89
N ASP A 476 52.26 -17.58 55.15
CA ASP A 476 51.31 -16.61 55.69
C ASP A 476 52.03 -15.46 56.42
N VAL A 477 51.36 -14.31 56.56
CA VAL A 477 51.90 -13.22 57.39
C VAL A 477 51.09 -13.14 58.66
N ASP A 478 51.61 -13.68 59.75
CA ASP A 478 50.88 -13.81 61.01
C ASP A 478 51.68 -13.36 62.24
N SER A 479 51.20 -13.75 63.42
CA SER A 479 51.86 -13.41 64.67
C SER A 479 53.31 -13.93 64.77
N THR A 480 53.66 -14.94 63.98
CA THR A 480 54.97 -15.59 63.96
C THR A 480 55.99 -14.70 63.26
N ASP A 481 55.64 -14.10 62.12
CA ASP A 481 56.48 -13.10 61.43
C ASP A 481 56.67 -11.83 62.25
N LEU A 482 55.58 -11.34 62.85
CA LEU A 482 55.67 -10.20 63.76
C LEU A 482 56.60 -10.49 64.95
N ASN A 483 56.65 -11.74 65.42
CA ASN A 483 57.59 -12.14 66.46
C ASN A 483 59.04 -12.21 65.95
N VAL A 484 59.27 -12.64 64.70
CA VAL A 484 60.61 -12.60 64.08
C VAL A 484 61.11 -11.16 64.05
N LEU A 485 60.31 -10.23 63.53
CA LEU A 485 60.64 -8.81 63.47
C LEU A 485 60.87 -8.18 64.84
N LEU A 486 59.96 -8.38 65.79
CA LEU A 486 60.09 -7.79 67.12
C LEU A 486 61.27 -8.37 67.92
N SER A 487 61.76 -9.56 67.55
CA SER A 487 62.88 -10.21 68.24
C SER A 487 64.23 -9.56 67.96
N ASP A 488 64.38 -8.86 66.83
CA ASP A 488 65.59 -8.13 66.47
C ASP A 488 65.39 -6.64 66.19
N PHE A 489 64.25 -6.06 66.59
CA PHE A 489 63.94 -4.64 66.41
C PHE A 489 65.08 -3.72 66.88
N GLY A 490 65.59 -2.89 65.98
CA GLY A 490 66.79 -2.07 66.15
C GLY A 490 68.10 -2.77 65.75
N CYS A 491 68.04 -3.88 65.02
CA CYS A 491 69.18 -4.49 64.34
C CYS A 491 69.67 -3.58 63.22
N GLU A 492 71.00 -3.44 63.08
CA GLU A 492 71.64 -2.72 61.97
C GLU A 492 72.78 -3.61 61.44
N GLY A 493 72.75 -3.95 60.15
CA GLY A 493 73.65 -4.91 59.52
C GLY A 493 73.84 -4.69 58.03
N LEU A 494 74.45 -5.65 57.34
CA LEU A 494 74.30 -5.71 55.88
C LEU A 494 72.93 -6.32 55.54
N PRO A 495 72.37 -6.06 54.35
CA PRO A 495 71.12 -6.68 53.92
C PRO A 495 71.17 -8.21 54.09
N GLY A 496 70.21 -8.75 54.84
CA GLY A 496 70.11 -10.17 55.21
C GLY A 496 70.81 -10.60 56.51
N ASP A 497 71.45 -9.67 57.25
CA ASP A 497 71.98 -9.94 58.60
C ASP A 497 70.90 -9.84 59.70
N CYS A 498 69.84 -9.08 59.43
CA CYS A 498 68.69 -8.89 60.32
C CYS A 498 67.52 -9.75 59.80
N ALA A 499 66.97 -10.62 60.64
CA ALA A 499 65.87 -11.52 60.26
C ALA A 499 64.53 -10.78 60.22
N GLY A 500 64.43 -9.63 60.89
CA GLY A 500 63.28 -8.75 60.89
C GLY A 500 63.23 -7.70 59.77
N ASP A 501 64.26 -7.62 58.94
CA ASP A 501 64.39 -6.67 57.82
C ASP A 501 63.48 -7.12 56.66
N ALA A 502 62.33 -6.47 56.53
CA ALA A 502 61.25 -6.86 55.62
C ALA A 502 61.32 -6.14 54.27
N ASP A 503 62.03 -5.00 54.17
CA ASP A 503 62.32 -4.32 52.90
C ASP A 503 63.77 -4.43 52.39
N ASP A 504 64.59 -5.26 53.06
CA ASP A 504 65.98 -5.56 52.75
C ASP A 504 66.89 -4.30 52.73
N ASP A 505 66.59 -3.28 53.55
CA ASP A 505 67.35 -2.03 53.59
C ASP A 505 68.56 -2.05 54.54
N GLY A 506 68.69 -3.11 55.33
CA GLY A 506 69.83 -3.41 56.20
C GLY A 506 69.62 -3.01 57.66
N ASP A 507 68.43 -2.56 58.06
CA ASP A 507 68.05 -2.44 59.47
C ASP A 507 66.66 -3.05 59.76
N THR A 508 66.35 -3.27 61.05
CA THR A 508 64.98 -3.64 61.47
C THR A 508 64.39 -2.46 62.24
N ASP A 509 63.50 -1.71 61.63
CA ASP A 509 62.92 -0.51 62.22
C ASP A 509 61.39 -0.42 62.07
N SER A 510 60.85 0.79 62.32
CA SER A 510 59.41 1.01 62.22
C SER A 510 58.84 0.86 60.81
N THR A 511 59.68 0.91 59.79
CA THR A 511 59.36 0.73 58.37
C THR A 511 59.03 -0.72 58.09
N ASP A 512 59.87 -1.66 58.55
CA ASP A 512 59.60 -3.10 58.49
C ASP A 512 58.34 -3.48 59.24
N LEU A 513 58.16 -2.90 60.44
CA LEU A 513 56.97 -3.15 61.24
C LEU A 513 55.70 -2.72 60.50
N ASN A 514 55.75 -1.61 59.76
CA ASN A 514 54.62 -1.16 58.96
C ASN A 514 54.35 -2.10 57.77
N ILE A 515 55.39 -2.71 57.20
CA ILE A 515 55.26 -3.70 56.12
C ILE A 515 54.53 -4.94 56.64
N VAL A 516 55.05 -5.59 57.71
CA VAL A 516 54.43 -6.78 58.30
C VAL A 516 52.99 -6.51 58.75
N LEU A 517 52.73 -5.35 59.38
CA LEU A 517 51.36 -4.99 59.80
C LEU A 517 50.43 -4.66 58.64
N SER A 518 50.94 -4.19 57.49
CA SER A 518 50.11 -3.83 56.34
C SER A 518 49.47 -5.02 55.63
N VAL A 519 50.07 -6.20 55.77
CA VAL A 519 49.63 -7.46 55.17
C VAL A 519 49.31 -8.54 56.20
N PHE A 520 49.21 -8.17 57.48
CA PHE A 520 48.96 -9.09 58.59
C PHE A 520 47.62 -9.82 58.47
N GLY A 521 47.66 -11.15 58.51
CA GLY A 521 46.53 -12.07 58.40
C GLY A 521 46.19 -12.48 56.98
N GLU A 522 46.97 -12.08 55.98
CA GLU A 522 46.80 -12.47 54.58
C GLU A 522 47.66 -13.70 54.24
N PRO A 523 47.09 -14.78 53.66
CA PRO A 523 47.88 -15.86 53.09
C PRO A 523 48.54 -15.40 51.79
N CYS A 524 49.72 -15.92 51.50
CA CYS A 524 50.51 -15.47 50.37
C CYS A 524 50.04 -16.16 49.08
N GLY A 525 49.07 -15.54 48.38
CA GLY A 525 48.48 -16.03 47.12
C GLY A 525 47.36 -15.18 46.53
#